data_AF-A0A969JVN3-F1
#
_entry.id   AF-A0A969JVN3-F1
#
_cell.length_a   1.000
_cell.length_b   1.000
_cell.length_c   1.000
_cell.angle_alpha   90.00
_cell.angle_beta   90.00
_cell.angle_gamma   90.00
#
_symmetry.space_group_name_H-M   'P 1'
#
loop_
_entity.id
_entity.type
_entity.pdbx_description
1 polymer ?
#
loop_
_entity_poly.entity_id
_entity_poly.type
_entity_poly.pdbx_seq_one_letter_code
_entity_poly.pdbx_strand_id
1 'polypeptide(L)'
;MGNRGDAGAGTGDLTQCPATALTASSITAPATCRWPKPLDLLADEGIQLDRMRIRAVPFSDAVFEFIESHELCFIVEQNRDAQMRTLLVNEGDINPAKLVPVLYYGGFSISADTIYEQVHDHFISNRLARISEVQR
;
A
#
# COMPACT_ATOMS: atom_id res chain seq x y z
N MET A 1 35.72 -22.21 -17.23
CA MET A 1 35.49 -21.97 -15.79
C MET A 1 35.26 -20.49 -15.59
N GLY A 2 34.04 -20.10 -15.23
CA GLY A 2 33.66 -18.70 -15.07
C GLY A 2 34.08 -18.16 -13.70
N ASN A 3 34.51 -16.90 -13.68
CA ASN A 3 34.50 -16.08 -12.47
C ASN A 3 33.58 -14.89 -12.75
N ARG A 4 32.34 -14.97 -12.25
CA ARG A 4 31.50 -13.79 -12.06
C ARG A 4 31.84 -13.28 -10.67
N GLY A 5 32.27 -12.03 -10.60
CA GLY A 5 32.46 -11.34 -9.32
C GLY A 5 31.16 -11.32 -8.54
N ASP A 6 31.27 -11.58 -7.25
CA ASP A 6 30.25 -11.30 -6.26
C ASP A 6 29.82 -9.84 -6.38
N ALA A 7 28.58 -9.64 -6.81
CA ALA A 7 27.89 -8.38 -6.59
C ALA A 7 27.55 -8.35 -5.09
N GLY A 8 28.26 -7.50 -4.36
CA GLY A 8 27.96 -7.20 -2.96
C GLY A 8 26.50 -6.81 -2.83
N ALA A 9 25.74 -7.60 -2.09
CA ALA A 9 24.46 -7.22 -1.56
C ALA A 9 24.69 -6.02 -0.63
N GLY A 10 24.45 -4.82 -1.14
CA GLY A 10 24.36 -3.62 -0.31
C GLY A 10 23.23 -3.84 0.68
N THR A 11 23.58 -4.04 1.95
CA THR A 11 22.67 -3.86 3.07
C THR A 11 22.33 -2.38 3.12
N GLY A 12 21.30 -2.00 2.36
CA GLY A 12 20.62 -0.73 2.52
C GLY A 12 20.00 -0.74 3.90
N ASP A 13 20.55 0.10 4.78
CA ASP A 13 19.93 0.47 6.03
C ASP A 13 18.59 1.15 5.70
N LEU A 14 17.49 0.39 5.80
CA LEU A 14 16.11 0.84 5.55
C LEU A 14 15.51 1.54 6.78
N THR A 15 16.32 1.90 7.77
CA THR A 15 15.82 2.59 8.94
C THR A 15 15.45 4.02 8.57
N GLN A 16 14.13 4.26 8.54
CA GLN A 16 13.47 5.56 8.41
C GLN A 16 13.15 6.05 6.98
N CYS A 17 12.56 5.17 6.16
CA CYS A 17 11.61 5.62 5.15
C CYS A 17 10.22 5.68 5.79
N PRO A 18 9.35 6.67 5.50
CA PRO A 18 7.94 6.60 5.87
C PRO A 18 7.28 5.52 5.02
N ALA A 19 7.47 4.25 5.39
CA ALA A 19 6.90 3.12 4.68
C ALA A 19 5.38 3.28 4.71
N THR A 20 4.81 3.63 3.57
CA THR A 20 3.37 3.75 3.43
C THR A 20 2.84 2.38 3.05
N ALA A 21 1.82 1.91 3.75
CA ALA A 21 1.29 0.56 3.56
C ALA A 21 0.15 0.55 2.54
N LEU A 22 0.05 -0.50 1.71
CA LEU A 22 -1.06 -0.77 0.81
C LEU A 22 -1.80 -2.02 1.29
N THR A 23 -2.97 -1.83 1.90
CA THR A 23 -3.85 -2.94 2.26
C THR A 23 -4.84 -3.21 1.14
N ALA A 24 -4.95 -4.47 0.79
CA ALA A 24 -5.67 -4.90 -0.40
C ALA A 24 -6.58 -6.07 -0.07
N SER A 25 -7.82 -5.82 0.34
CA SER A 25 -8.92 -6.77 0.12
C SER A 25 -10.28 -6.26 0.60
N SER A 26 -11.31 -6.59 -0.19
CA SER A 26 -12.57 -7.12 0.34
C SER A 26 -12.74 -8.55 -0.19
N ILE A 27 -13.68 -9.32 0.38
CA ILE A 27 -14.13 -10.64 -0.10
C ILE A 27 -14.62 -10.60 -1.56
N THR A 28 -14.90 -9.40 -2.08
CA THR A 28 -15.57 -9.17 -3.38
C THR A 28 -14.61 -8.72 -4.48
N ALA A 29 -13.37 -8.34 -4.17
CA ALA A 29 -12.41 -7.90 -5.20
C ALA A 29 -11.81 -9.12 -5.92
N PRO A 30 -12.04 -9.29 -7.24
CA PRO A 30 -11.42 -10.38 -7.98
C PRO A 30 -9.90 -10.23 -7.95
N ALA A 31 -9.18 -11.35 -7.83
CA ALA A 31 -7.71 -11.41 -7.76
C ALA A 31 -7.00 -11.00 -9.06
N THR A 32 -7.69 -10.27 -9.95
CA THR A 32 -7.27 -9.91 -11.31
C THR A 32 -6.17 -8.86 -11.32
N CYS A 33 -6.07 -7.99 -10.31
CA CYS A 33 -4.94 -7.08 -10.19
C CYS A 33 -3.70 -7.86 -9.73
N ARG A 34 -2.70 -7.97 -10.61
CA ARG A 34 -1.35 -8.44 -10.26
C ARG A 34 -0.66 -7.34 -9.44
N TRP A 35 -0.79 -7.42 -8.12
CA TRP A 35 -0.17 -6.52 -7.14
C TRP A 35 1.30 -6.15 -7.35
N PRO A 36 2.17 -7.01 -7.93
CA PRO A 36 3.51 -6.57 -8.32
C PRO A 36 3.52 -5.29 -9.17
N LYS A 37 2.65 -5.19 -10.19
CA LYS A 37 2.74 -4.11 -11.18
C LYS A 37 2.55 -2.69 -10.59
N PRO A 38 1.50 -2.38 -9.79
CA PRO A 38 1.40 -1.07 -9.16
C PRO A 38 2.59 -0.73 -8.27
N LEU A 39 3.10 -1.73 -7.53
CA LEU A 39 4.22 -1.54 -6.61
C LEU A 39 5.51 -1.25 -7.38
N ASP A 40 5.76 -1.95 -8.49
CA ASP A 40 6.91 -1.70 -9.35
C ASP A 40 6.86 -0.27 -9.92
N LEU A 41 5.69 0.16 -10.43
CA LEU A 41 5.51 1.52 -10.95
C LEU A 41 5.72 2.61 -9.88
N LEU A 42 5.24 2.38 -8.66
CA LEU A 42 5.42 3.30 -7.54
C LEU A 42 6.87 3.30 -7.04
N ALA A 43 7.53 2.14 -7.05
CA ALA A 43 8.93 2.01 -6.66
C ALA A 43 9.86 2.76 -7.64
N ASP A 44 9.59 2.70 -8.95
CA ASP A 44 10.31 3.49 -9.97
C ASP A 44 10.20 5.00 -9.71
N GLU A 45 9.09 5.42 -9.13
CA GLU A 45 8.82 6.80 -8.71
C GLU A 45 9.42 7.14 -7.32
N GLY A 46 10.09 6.18 -6.67
CA GLY A 46 10.67 6.34 -5.34
C GLY A 46 9.65 6.24 -4.19
N ILE A 47 8.49 5.65 -4.45
CA ILE A 47 7.45 5.37 -3.45
C ILE A 47 7.53 3.89 -3.09
N GLN A 48 8.17 3.56 -1.98
CA GLN A 48 8.23 2.19 -1.46
C GLN A 48 6.99 1.92 -0.61
N LEU A 49 6.29 0.83 -0.93
CA LEU A 49 5.10 0.41 -0.21
C LEU A 49 5.20 -1.04 0.24
N ASP A 50 4.84 -1.27 1.50
CA ASP A 50 4.57 -2.61 2.01
C ASP A 50 3.12 -3.00 1.70
N ARG A 51 2.85 -4.31 1.57
CA ARG A 51 1.49 -4.79 1.26
C ARG A 51 0.99 -5.83 2.24
N MET A 52 -0.29 -5.73 2.59
CA MET A 52 -1.02 -6.75 3.34
C MET A 52 -2.38 -7.04 2.70
N ARG A 53 -2.72 -8.31 2.59
CA ARG A 53 -4.06 -8.75 2.15
C ARG A 53 -4.88 -9.21 3.35
N ILE A 54 -5.97 -8.49 3.62
CA ILE A 54 -6.98 -8.91 4.60
C ILE A 54 -7.81 -10.04 3.98
N ARG A 55 -8.03 -11.16 4.66
CA ARG A 55 -8.75 -12.31 4.06
C ARG A 55 -10.14 -12.57 4.62
N ALA A 56 -10.39 -12.15 5.85
CA ALA A 56 -11.63 -12.41 6.56
C ALA A 56 -11.84 -11.36 7.65
N VAL A 57 -13.09 -11.29 8.12
CA VAL A 57 -13.46 -10.72 9.42
C VAL A 57 -13.86 -11.87 10.35
N PRO A 58 -13.64 -11.78 11.67
CA PRO A 58 -13.00 -10.67 12.42
C PRO A 58 -11.51 -10.49 12.08
N PHE A 59 -10.97 -9.28 12.24
CA PHE A 59 -9.56 -9.00 11.95
C PHE A 59 -8.63 -9.67 12.97
N SER A 60 -7.48 -10.17 12.51
CA SER A 60 -6.42 -10.67 13.37
C SER A 60 -5.53 -9.53 13.87
N ASP A 61 -4.90 -9.70 15.04
CA ASP A 61 -3.94 -8.75 15.63
C ASP A 61 -2.86 -8.29 14.64
N ALA A 62 -2.38 -9.17 13.77
CA ALA A 62 -1.40 -8.85 12.74
C ALA A 62 -1.84 -7.71 11.79
N VAL A 63 -3.14 -7.51 11.57
CA VAL A 63 -3.66 -6.40 10.76
C VAL A 63 -3.47 -5.08 11.49
N PHE A 64 -3.74 -5.05 12.79
CA PHE A 64 -3.57 -3.86 13.63
C PHE A 64 -2.10 -3.53 13.84
N GLU A 65 -1.26 -4.53 14.14
CA GLU A 65 0.19 -4.37 14.23
C GLU A 65 0.78 -3.80 12.93
N PHE A 66 0.32 -4.31 11.78
CA PHE A 66 0.71 -3.78 10.48
C PHE A 66 0.26 -2.33 10.31
N ILE A 67 -0.99 -1.98 10.65
CA ILE A 67 -1.43 -0.59 10.53
C ILE A 67 -0.63 0.32 11.46
N GLU A 68 -0.33 -0.11 12.68
CA GLU A 68 0.46 0.65 13.66
C GLU A 68 1.88 0.92 13.18
N SER A 69 2.54 -0.06 12.57
CA SER A 69 3.95 0.04 12.14
C SER A 69 4.21 0.96 10.94
N HIS A 70 3.16 1.44 10.26
CA HIS A 70 3.29 2.32 9.09
C HIS A 70 2.80 3.73 9.42
N GLU A 71 3.24 4.76 8.71
CA GLU A 71 2.75 6.13 8.95
C GLU A 71 1.37 6.37 8.33
N LEU A 72 1.16 5.83 7.14
CA LEU A 72 -0.08 5.92 6.37
C LEU A 72 -0.41 4.54 5.80
N CYS A 73 -1.70 4.22 5.71
CA CYS A 73 -2.18 2.98 5.11
C CYS A 73 -3.25 3.29 4.07
N PHE A 74 -2.99 2.95 2.82
CA PHE A 74 -3.98 2.95 1.76
C PHE A 74 -4.87 1.71 1.87
N ILE A 75 -6.19 1.90 1.86
CA ILE A 75 -7.19 0.84 1.86
C ILE A 75 -7.75 0.72 0.45
N VAL A 76 -7.28 -0.27 -0.30
CA VAL A 76 -7.81 -0.55 -1.66
C VAL A 76 -9.02 -1.45 -1.56
N GLU A 77 -10.19 -0.93 -1.91
CA GLU A 77 -11.43 -1.69 -1.88
C GLU A 77 -12.33 -1.42 -3.08
N GLN A 78 -12.97 -2.49 -3.58
CA GLN A 78 -14.04 -2.38 -4.55
C GLN A 78 -15.38 -2.12 -3.85
N ASN A 79 -15.45 -1.00 -3.13
CA ASN A 79 -16.61 -0.60 -2.37
C ASN A 79 -16.75 0.92 -2.48
N ARG A 80 -17.96 1.39 -2.79
CA ARG A 80 -18.24 2.82 -2.93
C ARG A 80 -18.16 3.57 -1.60
N ASP A 81 -18.50 2.88 -0.51
CA ASP A 81 -18.81 3.49 0.79
C ASP A 81 -17.67 3.32 1.82
N ALA A 82 -16.49 2.85 1.38
CA ALA A 82 -15.33 2.62 2.23
C ALA A 82 -15.62 1.73 3.47
N GLN A 83 -16.38 0.66 3.27
CA GLN A 83 -16.85 -0.19 4.38
C GLN A 83 -15.67 -0.83 5.14
N MET A 84 -14.61 -1.25 4.46
CA MET A 84 -13.45 -1.86 5.12
C MET A 84 -12.73 -0.86 6.02
N ARG A 85 -12.53 0.37 5.53
CA ARG A 85 -11.99 1.46 6.34
C ARG A 85 -12.84 1.71 7.59
N THR A 86 -14.16 1.73 7.44
CA THR A 86 -15.09 1.97 8.56
C THR A 86 -14.99 0.86 9.62
N LEU A 87 -14.92 -0.41 9.19
CA LEU A 87 -14.76 -1.54 10.11
C LEU A 87 -13.42 -1.49 10.84
N LEU A 88 -12.32 -1.20 10.14
CA LEU A 88 -10.98 -1.10 10.76
C LEU A 88 -10.90 0.00 11.81
N VAL A 89 -11.49 1.17 11.54
CA VAL A 89 -11.58 2.27 12.50
C VAL A 89 -12.36 1.84 13.74
N ASN A 90 -13.52 1.22 13.55
CA ASN A 90 -14.42 0.88 14.65
C ASN A 90 -13.92 -0.30 15.50
N GLU A 91 -13.33 -1.33 14.89
CA GLU A 91 -12.86 -2.51 15.61
C GLU A 91 -11.47 -2.30 16.24
N GLY A 92 -10.60 -1.51 15.60
CA GLY A 92 -9.22 -1.31 16.04
C GLY A 92 -8.92 0.02 16.73
N ASP A 93 -9.94 0.86 16.96
CA ASP A 93 -9.79 2.24 17.49
C ASP A 93 -8.70 3.05 16.74
N ILE A 94 -8.65 2.86 15.42
CA ILE A 94 -7.60 3.43 14.57
C ILE A 94 -7.96 4.86 14.19
N ASN A 95 -7.00 5.79 14.28
CA ASN A 95 -7.19 7.15 13.79
C ASN A 95 -7.58 7.12 12.28
N PRO A 96 -8.76 7.62 11.90
CA PRO A 96 -9.23 7.60 10.51
C PRO A 96 -8.33 8.35 9.53
N ALA A 97 -7.53 9.31 10.01
CA ALA A 97 -6.57 10.06 9.20
C ALA A 97 -5.39 9.19 8.72
N LYS A 98 -5.12 8.07 9.42
CA LYS A 98 -4.09 7.10 9.04
C LYS A 98 -4.51 6.23 7.85
N LEU A 99 -5.82 6.05 7.66
CA LEU A 99 -6.39 5.17 6.65
C LEU A 99 -6.89 5.97 5.46
N VAL A 100 -6.17 5.91 4.34
CA VAL A 100 -6.49 6.60 3.10
C VAL A 100 -7.28 5.66 2.17
N PRO A 101 -8.55 5.93 1.86
CA PRO A 101 -9.33 5.04 1.00
C PRO A 101 -8.92 5.19 -0.47
N VAL A 102 -8.71 4.06 -1.15
CA VAL A 102 -8.54 3.94 -2.61
C VAL A 102 -9.71 3.11 -3.13
N LEU A 103 -10.75 3.80 -3.58
CA LEU A 103 -12.05 3.21 -3.86
C LEU A 103 -12.23 2.98 -5.36
N TYR A 104 -12.81 1.83 -5.72
CA TYR A 104 -13.20 1.56 -7.10
C TYR A 104 -14.58 0.91 -7.16
N TYR A 105 -15.51 1.54 -7.88
CA TYR A 105 -16.86 1.02 -8.07
C TYR A 105 -17.31 1.25 -9.51
N GLY A 106 -16.89 0.36 -10.41
CA GLY A 106 -17.15 0.48 -11.85
C GLY A 106 -17.66 -0.79 -12.53
N GLY A 107 -17.98 -1.84 -11.76
CA GLY A 107 -18.42 -3.14 -12.30
C GLY A 107 -17.31 -4.00 -12.94
N PHE A 108 -16.11 -3.44 -13.14
CA PHE A 108 -14.94 -4.17 -13.64
C PHE A 108 -13.93 -4.48 -12.52
N SER A 109 -12.89 -5.25 -12.85
CA SER A 109 -11.76 -5.41 -11.93
C SER A 109 -10.97 -4.10 -11.85
N ILE A 110 -10.50 -3.74 -10.66
CA ILE A 110 -9.61 -2.59 -10.49
C ILE A 110 -8.29 -2.90 -11.21
N SER A 111 -7.82 -1.97 -12.03
CA SER A 111 -6.56 -2.12 -12.76
C SER A 111 -5.38 -1.71 -11.89
N ALA A 112 -4.18 -2.15 -12.28
CA ALA A 112 -2.96 -1.72 -11.63
C ALA A 112 -2.74 -0.20 -11.76
N ASP A 113 -3.08 0.35 -12.93
CA ASP A 113 -2.88 1.75 -13.27
C ASP A 113 -3.81 2.65 -12.44
N THR A 114 -5.06 2.24 -12.20
CA THR A 114 -6.00 2.98 -11.34
C THR A 114 -5.54 3.05 -9.88
N ILE A 115 -4.84 2.03 -9.38
CA ILE A 115 -4.25 2.05 -8.03
C ILE A 115 -3.05 3.00 -8.02
N TYR A 116 -2.17 2.88 -9.03
CA TYR A 116 -1.02 3.76 -9.20
C TYR A 116 -1.45 5.23 -9.23
N GLU A 117 -2.39 5.59 -10.10
CA GLU A 117 -2.87 6.97 -10.27
C GLU A 117 -3.40 7.55 -8.96
N GLN A 118 -4.29 6.86 -8.26
CA GLN A 118 -4.87 7.35 -7.01
C GLN A 118 -3.83 7.51 -5.89
N VAL A 119 -2.89 6.57 -5.77
CA VAL A 119 -1.80 6.67 -4.78
C VAL A 119 -0.87 7.82 -5.16
N HIS A 120 -0.45 7.90 -6.42
CA HIS A 120 0.42 8.96 -6.92
C HIS A 120 -0.18 10.35 -6.73
N ASP A 121 -1.45 10.54 -7.10
CA ASP A 121 -2.19 11.79 -6.91
C ASP A 121 -2.29 12.18 -5.44
N HIS A 122 -2.43 11.19 -4.53
CA HIS A 122 -2.42 11.43 -3.09
C HIS A 122 -1.07 11.97 -2.61
N PHE A 123 0.04 11.41 -3.09
CA PHE A 123 1.39 11.91 -2.75
C PHE A 123 1.60 13.34 -3.24
N ILE A 124 1.17 13.65 -4.48
CA ILE A 124 1.27 15.01 -5.04
C ILE A 124 0.41 16.00 -4.24
N SER A 125 -0.86 15.67 -4.02
CA SER A 125 -1.83 16.57 -3.38
C SER A 125 -1.44 16.90 -1.94
N ASN A 126 -0.84 15.95 -1.23
CA ASN A 126 -0.43 16.10 0.17
C ASN A 126 1.04 16.47 0.34
N ARG A 127 1.80 16.65 -0.77
CA ARG A 127 3.24 16.93 -0.77
C ARG A 127 4.02 15.96 0.13
N LEU A 128 3.71 14.68 0.03
CA LEU A 128 4.39 13.63 0.79
C LEU A 128 5.77 13.37 0.17
N ALA A 129 6.79 13.22 1.02
CA ALA A 129 8.15 12.97 0.57
C ALA A 129 8.28 11.62 -0.15
N ARG A 130 9.02 11.63 -1.24
CA ARG A 130 9.36 10.43 -2.02
C ARG A 130 10.82 10.10 -1.76
N ILE A 131 11.19 8.81 -1.70
CA ILE A 131 12.57 8.39 -1.40
C ILE A 131 13.55 8.95 -2.45
N SER A 132 13.10 9.12 -3.70
CA SER A 132 13.88 9.75 -4.78
C SER A 132 14.24 11.23 -4.51
N GLU A 133 13.52 11.89 -3.61
CA GLU A 133 13.69 13.32 -3.28
C GLU A 133 14.59 13.54 -2.05
N VAL A 134 14.80 12.50 -1.23
CA VAL A 134 15.58 12.54 0.02
C VAL A 134 17.08 12.26 -0.22
N GLN A 135 17.47 11.79 -1.41
CA GLN A 135 18.85 11.44 -1.78
C GLN A 135 19.69 12.63 -2.33
N ARG A 136 19.54 13.86 -1.81
CA ARG A 136 20.44 14.98 -2.17
C ARG A 136 21.40 15.37 -1.06
#